data_AF-M1CH53-F1
#
_entry.id   AF-M1CH53-F1
#
_cell.length_a   1.000
_cell.length_b   1.000
_cell.length_c   1.000
_cell.angle_alpha   90.00
_cell.angle_beta   90.00
_cell.angle_gamma   90.00
#
_symmetry.space_group_name_H-M   'P 1'
#
loop_
_entity.id
_entity.type
_entity.pdbx_description
1 polymer ?
#
loop_
_entity_poly.entity_id
_entity_poly.type
_entity_poly.pdbx_seq_one_letter_code
_entity_poly.pdbx_strand_id
1 'polypeptide(L)'
;MGVYSSIWNADDWATQGGLVKTDWSHAPFVASYKGFEINGCACPATVASAENTRRCSSNGQKKYWWDEPVMSELNVHQSHQLIWVRANHMVYDYCTDTARFPVAPVECQHHQHKTNHN
;
A
#
# COMPACT_ATOMS: atom_id res chain seq x y z
N MET A 1 -12.46 -3.51 -7.50
CA MET A 1 -10.99 -3.68 -7.52
C MET A 1 -10.66 -5.10 -7.95
N GLY A 2 -9.46 -5.34 -8.48
CA GLY A 2 -8.93 -6.66 -8.77
C GLY A 2 -7.52 -6.79 -8.20
N VAL A 3 -7.06 -8.02 -7.96
CA VAL A 3 -5.67 -8.31 -7.58
C VAL A 3 -4.91 -8.63 -8.86
N TYR A 4 -3.79 -7.94 -9.09
CA TYR A 4 -2.97 -8.10 -10.28
C TYR A 4 -1.52 -8.35 -9.89
N SER A 5 -0.81 -9.15 -10.69
CA SER A 5 0.63 -9.34 -10.60
C SER A 5 1.21 -9.35 -12.01
N SER A 6 2.32 -8.64 -12.22
CA SER A 6 3.01 -8.58 -13.49
C SER A 6 4.52 -8.38 -13.29
N ILE A 7 5.29 -8.92 -14.21
CA ILE A 7 6.70 -8.55 -14.45
C ILE A 7 6.75 -7.90 -15.83
N TRP A 8 7.29 -6.69 -15.91
CA TRP A 8 7.33 -5.91 -17.15
C TRP A 8 8.52 -4.94 -17.15
N ASN A 9 8.95 -4.49 -18.33
CA ASN A 9 10.02 -3.52 -18.48
C ASN A 9 9.50 -2.09 -18.28
N ALA A 10 10.11 -1.33 -17.37
CA ALA A 10 9.81 0.07 -17.06
C ALA A 10 11.07 0.96 -17.14
N ASP A 11 11.84 0.80 -18.21
CA ASP A 11 13.11 1.47 -18.49
C ASP A 11 13.10 2.99 -18.32
N ASP A 12 11.97 3.64 -18.53
CA ASP A 12 11.80 5.08 -18.48
C ASP A 12 11.86 5.65 -17.05
N TRP A 13 11.65 4.84 -16.00
CA TRP A 13 11.66 5.33 -14.62
C TRP A 13 12.19 4.36 -13.54
N ALA A 14 12.20 3.04 -13.77
CA ALA A 14 12.34 2.06 -12.68
C ALA A 14 13.69 2.10 -11.94
N THR A 15 14.82 2.22 -12.65
CA THR A 15 16.15 2.16 -12.03
C THR A 15 16.85 3.51 -12.14
N GLN A 16 17.19 4.10 -10.98
CA GLN A 16 17.79 5.44 -10.87
C GLN A 16 17.01 6.50 -11.66
N GLY A 17 15.68 6.51 -11.55
CA GLY A 17 14.83 7.44 -12.29
C GLY A 17 14.88 7.26 -13.82
N GLY A 18 15.20 6.05 -14.29
CA GLY A 18 15.30 5.72 -15.71
C GLY A 18 16.69 5.89 -16.32
N LEU A 19 17.72 6.21 -15.53
CA LEU A 19 19.09 6.35 -16.02
C LEU A 19 19.73 4.99 -16.41
N VAL A 20 19.35 3.91 -15.72
CA VAL A 20 19.87 2.56 -16.00
C VAL A 20 18.79 1.77 -16.72
N LYS A 21 19.11 1.30 -17.94
CA LYS A 21 18.21 0.52 -18.79
C LYS A 21 18.42 -0.98 -18.61
N THR A 22 17.41 -1.76 -18.97
CA THR A 22 17.41 -3.21 -18.93
C THR A 22 18.46 -3.76 -19.88
N ASP A 23 19.40 -4.54 -19.34
CA ASP A 23 20.33 -5.33 -20.14
C ASP A 23 19.68 -6.68 -20.49
N TRP A 24 19.13 -6.75 -21.70
CA TRP A 24 18.44 -7.94 -22.20
C TRP A 24 19.34 -9.16 -22.41
N SER A 25 20.66 -9.02 -22.36
CA SER A 25 21.58 -10.16 -22.40
C SER A 25 21.46 -11.05 -21.15
N HIS A 26 20.92 -10.52 -20.04
CA HIS A 26 20.65 -11.26 -18.81
C HIS A 26 19.27 -11.94 -18.76
N ALA A 27 18.50 -11.93 -19.86
CA ALA A 27 17.22 -12.61 -19.92
C ALA A 27 17.39 -14.15 -19.83
N PRO A 28 16.38 -14.88 -19.30
CA PRO A 28 15.06 -14.42 -18.87
C PRO A 28 15.03 -13.83 -17.46
N PHE A 29 14.22 -12.78 -17.27
CA PHE A 29 13.90 -12.25 -15.94
C PHE A 29 12.70 -13.01 -15.36
N VAL A 30 12.88 -13.67 -14.22
CA VAL A 30 11.88 -14.58 -13.65
C VAL A 30 11.45 -14.11 -12.26
N ALA A 31 10.15 -13.85 -12.10
CA ALA A 31 9.50 -13.65 -10.80
C ALA A 31 8.68 -14.89 -10.43
N SER A 32 8.89 -15.43 -9.22
CA SER A 32 8.19 -16.62 -8.72
C SER A 32 7.23 -16.24 -7.59
N TYR A 33 6.00 -16.74 -7.65
CA TYR A 33 4.94 -16.42 -6.69
C TYR A 33 4.38 -17.70 -6.07
N LYS A 34 3.96 -17.63 -4.80
CA LYS A 34 3.32 -18.72 -4.05
C LYS A 34 2.37 -18.14 -3.01
N GLY A 35 1.48 -18.97 -2.47
CA GLY A 35 0.59 -18.57 -1.37
C GLY A 35 -0.52 -17.61 -1.79
N PHE A 36 -1.22 -17.92 -2.89
CA PHE A 36 -2.34 -17.11 -3.40
C PHE A 36 -3.58 -17.26 -2.51
N GLU A 37 -3.57 -16.59 -1.35
CA GLU A 37 -4.71 -16.55 -0.43
C GLU A 37 -5.44 -15.21 -0.58
N ILE A 38 -6.74 -15.27 -0.87
CA ILE A 38 -7.60 -14.09 -0.95
C ILE A 38 -8.71 -14.26 0.08
N ASN A 39 -8.58 -13.57 1.20
CA ASN A 39 -9.64 -13.43 2.20
C ASN A 39 -10.21 -12.02 2.12
N GLY A 40 -11.33 -11.87 1.42
CA GLY A 40 -11.96 -10.57 1.17
C GLY A 40 -13.43 -10.71 0.84
N CYS A 41 -14.16 -9.59 0.91
CA CYS A 41 -15.55 -9.56 0.48
C CYS A 41 -15.66 -9.35 -1.04
N ALA A 42 -16.23 -10.33 -1.75
CA ALA A 42 -16.39 -10.26 -3.20
C ALA A 42 -17.49 -9.26 -3.60
N CYS A 43 -17.14 -8.34 -4.51
CA CYS A 43 -18.05 -7.35 -5.10
C CYS A 43 -18.14 -7.57 -6.62
N PRO A 44 -19.04 -8.42 -7.13
CA PRO A 44 -19.19 -8.65 -8.56
C PRO A 44 -19.58 -7.35 -9.28
N ALA A 45 -18.97 -7.11 -10.45
CA ALA A 45 -19.26 -5.93 -11.28
C ALA A 45 -20.70 -5.91 -11.82
N THR A 46 -21.38 -7.06 -11.84
CA THR A 46 -22.79 -7.21 -12.25
C THR A 46 -23.78 -6.77 -11.18
N VAL A 47 -23.31 -6.53 -9.95
CA VAL A 47 -24.14 -6.12 -8.81
C VAL A 47 -23.98 -4.62 -8.59
N ALA A 48 -25.09 -3.93 -8.32
CA ALA A 48 -25.08 -2.50 -8.04
C ALA A 48 -24.13 -2.17 -6.86
N SER A 49 -23.41 -1.05 -6.95
CA SER A 49 -22.43 -0.64 -5.94
C SER A 49 -23.01 -0.58 -4.54
N ALA A 50 -24.20 0.01 -4.38
CA ALA A 50 -24.89 0.09 -3.08
C ALA A 50 -25.18 -1.29 -2.47
N GLU A 51 -25.48 -2.28 -3.30
CA GLU A 51 -25.74 -3.65 -2.85
C GLU A 51 -24.43 -4.38 -2.48
N ASN A 52 -23.36 -4.17 -3.26
CA ASN A 52 -22.03 -4.64 -2.90
C ASN A 52 -21.57 -4.02 -1.57
N THR A 53 -21.79 -2.72 -1.35
CA THR A 53 -21.52 -2.06 -0.07
C THR A 53 -22.32 -2.71 1.05
N ARG A 54 -23.63 -2.91 0.92
CA ARG A 54 -24.43 -3.57 1.96
C ARG A 54 -23.95 -4.99 2.30
N ARG A 55 -23.46 -5.75 1.33
CA ARG A 55 -22.95 -7.12 1.54
C ARG A 55 -21.59 -7.17 2.24
N CYS A 56 -20.77 -6.17 1.96
CA CYS A 56 -19.40 -6.07 2.46
C CYS A 56 -19.26 -5.14 3.67
N SER A 57 -20.27 -4.34 3.96
CA SER A 57 -20.40 -3.59 5.20
C SER A 57 -20.97 -4.49 6.29
N SER A 58 -20.28 -4.51 7.42
CA SER A 58 -20.76 -5.07 8.66
C SER A 58 -21.81 -4.10 9.24
N ASN A 59 -23.10 -4.34 8.97
CA ASN A 59 -24.23 -3.60 9.56
C ASN A 59 -24.33 -3.84 11.09
N GLY A 60 -23.28 -3.55 11.85
CA GLY A 60 -23.18 -3.82 13.30
C GLY A 60 -22.93 -5.29 13.67
N GLN A 61 -23.14 -6.23 12.74
CA GLN A 61 -22.70 -7.62 12.90
C GLN A 61 -21.30 -7.77 12.32
N LYS A 62 -20.33 -8.07 13.19
CA LYS A 62 -18.91 -8.25 12.85
C LYS A 62 -18.72 -9.51 12.01
N LYS A 63 -18.94 -9.37 10.70
CA LYS A 63 -18.93 -10.47 9.74
C LYS A 63 -17.51 -10.85 9.32
N TYR A 64 -16.58 -9.89 9.36
CA TYR A 64 -15.21 -10.08 8.89
C TYR A 64 -14.22 -9.73 10.00
N TRP A 65 -13.13 -10.49 10.08
CA TRP A 65 -12.13 -10.32 11.14
C TRP A 65 -11.39 -8.98 11.05
N TRP A 66 -11.26 -8.41 9.86
CA TRP A 66 -10.62 -7.10 9.64
C TRP A 66 -11.49 -5.92 10.08
N ASP A 67 -12.79 -6.13 10.33
CA ASP A 67 -13.70 -5.10 10.85
C ASP A 67 -13.71 -5.04 12.40
N GLU A 68 -12.95 -5.90 13.07
CA GLU A 68 -12.84 -5.88 14.53
C GLU A 68 -12.17 -4.59 15.03
N PRO A 69 -12.59 -4.01 16.18
CA PRO A 69 -12.00 -2.78 16.71
C PRO A 69 -10.48 -2.87 16.94
N VAL A 70 -9.95 -4.05 17.23
CA VAL A 70 -8.50 -4.25 17.39
C VAL A 70 -7.73 -4.10 16.06
N MET A 71 -8.44 -4.20 14.94
CA MET A 71 -7.88 -4.06 13.59
C MET A 71 -8.06 -2.64 13.01
N SER A 72 -8.68 -1.71 13.76
CA SER A 72 -8.89 -0.34 13.26
C SER A 72 -7.61 0.51 13.25
N GLU A 73 -6.61 0.11 14.03
CA GLU A 73 -5.30 0.76 14.08
C GLU A 73 -4.18 -0.24 14.33
N LEU A 74 -2.94 0.18 14.07
CA LEU A 74 -1.76 -0.60 14.41
C LEU A 74 -1.57 -0.60 15.92
N ASN A 75 -1.19 -1.75 16.47
CA ASN A 75 -0.75 -1.78 17.87
C ASN A 75 0.60 -1.04 18.06
N VAL A 76 0.96 -0.75 19.30
CA VAL A 76 2.18 0.01 19.64
C VAL A 76 3.44 -0.59 19.03
N HIS A 77 3.57 -1.92 19.07
CA HIS A 77 4.74 -2.61 18.53
C HIS A 77 4.82 -2.48 17.01
N GLN A 78 3.70 -2.69 16.30
CA GLN A 78 3.61 -2.51 14.84
C GLN A 78 3.90 -1.05 14.43
N SER A 79 3.39 -0.09 15.19
CA SER A 79 3.67 1.33 14.98
C SER A 79 5.15 1.67 15.14
N HIS A 80 5.83 1.11 16.14
CA HIS A 80 7.27 1.27 16.31
C HIS A 80 8.07 0.63 15.16
N GLN A 81 7.66 -0.54 14.67
CA GLN A 81 8.28 -1.17 13.50
C GLN A 81 8.13 -0.29 12.26
N LEU A 82 6.95 0.29 12.03
CA LEU A 82 6.72 1.20 10.92
C LEU A 82 7.61 2.44 11.01
N ILE A 83 7.74 3.05 12.20
CA ILE A 83 8.63 4.20 12.44
C ILE A 83 10.10 3.82 12.15
N TRP A 84 10.55 2.66 12.63
CA TRP A 84 11.91 2.19 12.41
C TRP A 84 12.20 1.95 10.92
N VAL A 85 11.29 1.34 10.18
CA VAL A 85 11.42 1.14 8.72
C VAL A 85 11.50 2.48 8.00
N ARG A 86 10.63 3.44 8.37
CA ARG A 86 10.67 4.79 7.79
C ARG A 86 11.99 5.50 8.06
N ALA A 87 12.53 5.38 9.27
CA ALA A 87 13.79 6.02 9.64
C ALA A 87 15.04 5.40 8.98
N ASN A 88 15.02 4.09 8.69
CA ASN A 88 16.23 3.36 8.27
C ASN A 88 16.23 2.90 6.80
N HIS A 89 15.05 2.80 6.17
CA HIS A 89 14.93 2.16 4.85
C HIS A 89 14.11 2.98 3.82
N MET A 90 13.50 4.09 4.21
CA MET A 90 12.72 4.92 3.29
C MET A 90 13.63 5.88 2.53
N VAL A 91 13.66 5.74 1.21
CA VAL A 91 14.49 6.57 0.31
C VAL A 91 13.70 7.69 -0.41
N TYR A 92 12.37 7.59 -0.42
CA TYR A 92 11.47 8.58 -1.00
C TYR A 92 10.13 8.56 -0.26
N ASP A 93 9.58 9.74 0.00
CA ASP A 93 8.24 9.94 0.58
C ASP A 93 7.58 11.17 -0.03
N TYR A 94 6.47 10.95 -0.75
CA TYR A 94 5.72 12.02 -1.40
C TYR A 94 5.16 13.06 -0.42
N CYS A 95 4.91 12.69 0.84
CA CYS A 95 4.46 13.62 1.88
C CYS A 95 5.49 14.71 2.20
N THR A 96 6.78 14.44 1.94
CA THR A 96 7.90 15.34 2.20
C THR A 96 8.54 15.93 0.94
N ASP A 97 8.04 15.52 -0.24
CA ASP A 97 8.50 16.01 -1.54
C ASP A 97 7.91 17.40 -1.83
N THR A 98 8.57 18.43 -1.29
CA THR A 98 8.14 19.83 -1.45
C THR A 98 8.31 20.37 -2.87
N ALA A 99 9.15 19.72 -3.68
CA ALA A 99 9.31 20.08 -5.09
C ALA A 99 8.07 19.69 -5.90
N ARG A 100 7.49 18.51 -5.62
CA ARG A 100 6.26 18.04 -6.26
C ARG A 100 5.01 18.59 -5.59
N PHE A 101 5.00 18.65 -4.26
CA PHE A 101 3.87 19.09 -3.44
C PHE A 101 4.30 20.26 -2.54
N PRO A 102 4.17 21.51 -3.01
CA PRO A 102 4.52 22.69 -2.21
C PRO A 102 3.75 22.79 -0.88
N VAL A 103 2.55 22.21 -0.85
CA VAL A 103 1.74 22.00 0.36
C VAL A 103 1.50 20.51 0.52
N ALA A 104 1.79 19.98 1.71
CA ALA A 104 1.64 18.57 2.00
C ALA A 104 0.18 18.11 1.79
N PRO A 105 -0.05 16.97 1.13
CA PRO A 105 -1.38 16.39 0.98
C PRO A 105 -2.09 16.19 2.33
N VAL A 106 -3.42 16.30 2.36
CA VAL A 106 -4.21 16.37 3.61
C VAL A 106 -4.11 15.09 4.44
N GLU A 107 -3.99 13.95 3.78
CA GLU A 107 -3.81 12.63 4.40
C GLU A 107 -2.47 12.51 5.14
N CYS A 108 -1.44 13.25 4.70
CA CYS A 108 -0.12 13.23 5.33
C CYS A 108 -0.12 13.90 6.72
N GLN A 109 -1.08 14.77 7.00
CA GLN A 109 -1.16 15.50 8.27
C GLN A 109 -1.54 14.60 9.44
N HIS A 110 -2.26 13.50 9.18
CA HIS A 110 -2.74 12.58 10.22
C HIS A 110 -1.69 11.53 10.61
N HIS A 111 -0.63 11.36 9.80
CA HIS A 111 0.45 10.39 10.02
C HIS A 111 1.75 11.01 10.54
N GLN A 112 1.75 12.31 10.83
CA GLN A 112 2.85 12.94 11.55
C GLN A 112 2.77 12.52 13.03
N HIS A 113 3.34 11.36 13.35
CA HIS A 113 3.90 11.18 14.68
C HIS A 113 4.92 12.29 14.86
N LYS A 114 4.53 13.34 15.58
CA LYS A 114 5.45 14.35 16.11
C LYS A 114 6.44 13.59 16.98
N THR A 115 7.56 13.17 16.40
CA THR A 115 8.76 12.86 17.16
C THR A 115 9.22 14.18 17.74
N ASN A 116 8.64 14.56 18.87
CA ASN A 116 9.22 15.56 19.75
C ASN A 116 10.52 14.94 20.27
N HIS A 117 11.60 15.13 19.52
CA HIS A 117 12.93 15.13 20.09
C HIS A 117 13.09 16.48 20.79
N ASN A 118 12.89 16.47 22.11
CA ASN A 118 13.52 17.35 23.08
C ASN A 118 13.81 16.52 24.33
#